data_AF-A0A971G6M9-F1
#
_entry.id   AF-A0A971G6M9-F1
#
_cell.length_a   1.000
_cell.length_b   1.000
_cell.length_c   1.000
_cell.angle_alpha   90.00
_cell.angle_beta   90.00
_cell.angle_gamma   90.00
#
_symmetry.space_group_name_H-M   'P 1'
#
loop_
_entity.id
_entity.type
_entity.pdbx_description
1 polymer ?
#
loop_
_entity_poly.entity_id
_entity_poly.type
_entity_poly.pdbx_seq_one_letter_code
_entity_poly.pdbx_strand_id
1 'polypeptide(L)' 'KAGQYAYRGRKERKRDFRRLWIARISAAVQDQGLNYSQFMHGLKLSNIEINRKALSNMAIEDATTFNALVAQAKVALAK' A
#
# COMPACT_ATOMS: atom_id res chain seq x y z
N LYS A 1 4.26 22.69 -27.35
CA LYS A 1 4.65 21.31 -26.93
C LYS A 1 4.84 21.16 -25.41
N ALA A 2 5.60 22.03 -24.72
CA ALA A 2 5.84 21.91 -23.27
C ALA A 2 4.57 21.83 -22.39
N GLY A 3 3.54 22.65 -22.65
CA GLY A 3 2.28 22.62 -21.88
C GLY A 3 1.49 21.31 -21.97
N GLN A 4 1.53 20.64 -23.14
CA GLN A 4 0.88 19.33 -23.35
C GLN A 4 1.59 18.24 -22.53
N TYR A 5 2.92 18.25 -22.50
CA TYR A 5 3.71 17.34 -21.65
C TYR A 5 3.50 17.62 -20.17
N ALA A 6 3.45 18.89 -19.75
CA ALA A 6 3.17 19.25 -18.36
C ALA A 6 1.79 18.75 -17.89
N TYR A 7 0.76 18.86 -18.73
CA TYR A 7 -0.57 18.33 -18.42
C TYR A 7 -0.59 16.80 -18.27
N ARG A 8 0.06 16.08 -19.20
CA ARG A 8 0.22 14.62 -19.12
C ARG A 8 1.03 14.19 -17.90
N GLY A 9 2.16 14.85 -17.65
CA GLY A 9 3.05 14.56 -16.53
C GLY A 9 2.38 14.69 -15.16
N ARG A 10 1.43 15.62 -14.98
CA ARG A 10 0.64 15.70 -13.73
C ARG A 10 -0.24 14.46 -13.50
N LYS A 11 -0.79 13.86 -14.57
CA LYS A 11 -1.58 12.62 -14.49
C LYS A 11 -0.68 11.40 -14.28
N GLU A 12 0.46 11.36 -14.97
CA GLU A 12 1.46 10.28 -14.85
C GLU A 12 2.06 10.25 -13.44
N ARG A 13 2.45 11.39 -12.88
CA ARG A 13 2.97 11.51 -11.51
C ARG A 13 2.07 10.84 -10.46
N LYS A 14 0.75 11.00 -10.57
CA LYS A 14 -0.21 10.33 -9.65
C LYS A 14 -0.17 8.80 -9.77
N ARG A 15 0.03 8.28 -10.98
CA ARG A 15 0.17 6.83 -11.24
C ARG A 15 1.51 6.31 -10.75
N ASP A 16 2.58 7.07 -10.97
CA ASP A 16 3.93 6.67 -10.58
C ASP A 16 4.08 6.62 -9.06
N PHE A 17 3.56 7.61 -8.32
CA PHE A 17 3.50 7.52 -6.87
C PHE A 17 2.66 6.35 -6.37
N ARG A 18 1.52 6.06 -7.02
CA ARG A 18 0.70 4.90 -6.65
C ARG A 18 1.47 3.59 -6.87
N ARG A 19 2.19 3.45 -7.98
CA ARG A 19 3.05 2.29 -8.25
C ARG A 19 4.14 2.16 -7.20
N LEU A 20 4.79 3.27 -6.84
CA LEU A 20 5.81 3.30 -5.80
C LEU A 20 5.27 2.84 -4.44
N TRP A 21 4.10 3.33 -4.02
CA TRP A 21 3.48 2.90 -2.76
C TRP A 21 3.12 1.42 -2.76
N ILE A 22 2.60 0.89 -3.88
CA ILE A 22 2.30 -0.54 -4.01
C ILE A 22 3.58 -1.38 -3.90
N ALA A 23 4.66 -0.98 -4.58
CA ALA A 23 5.94 -1.69 -4.51
C ALA A 23 6.52 -1.70 -3.08
N ARG A 24 6.46 -0.56 -2.38
CA ARG A 24 6.91 -0.43 -0.99
C ARG A 24 6.10 -1.32 -0.05
N ILE A 25 4.77 -1.27 -0.14
CA ILE A 25 3.89 -2.13 0.66
C ILE A 25 4.18 -3.60 0.34
N SER A 26 4.33 -3.96 -0.94
CA SER A 26 4.60 -5.34 -1.35
C SER A 26 5.89 -5.88 -0.72
N ALA A 27 6.95 -5.08 -0.66
CA ALA A 27 8.19 -5.47 0.00
C ALA A 27 7.99 -5.65 1.51
N ALA A 28 7.30 -4.70 2.16
CA ALA A 28 7.08 -4.76 3.61
C ALA A 28 6.21 -5.96 4.07
N VAL A 29 5.25 -6.40 3.25
CA VAL A 29 4.42 -7.58 3.58
C VAL A 29 5.07 -8.90 3.21
N GLN A 30 6.11 -8.88 2.36
CA GLN A 30 6.80 -10.07 1.88
C GLN A 30 7.55 -10.78 3.02
N ASP A 31 8.19 -10.04 3.91
CA ASP A 31 8.86 -10.57 5.10
C ASP A 31 7.88 -11.30 6.05
N GLN A 32 6.60 -10.93 5.97
CA GLN A 32 5.52 -11.53 6.74
C GLN A 32 4.82 -12.68 6.00
N GLY A 33 5.29 -13.07 4.81
CA GLY A 33 4.73 -14.17 4.01
C GLY A 33 3.39 -13.86 3.34
N LEU A 34 3.01 -12.58 3.22
CA LEU A 34 1.82 -12.14 2.51
C LEU A 34 2.19 -11.44 1.20
N ASN A 35 1.31 -11.53 0.21
CA ASN A 35 1.39 -10.66 -0.97
C ASN A 35 0.52 -9.41 -0.81
N TYR A 36 0.80 -8.37 -1.59
CA TYR A 36 0.04 -7.11 -1.54
C TYR A 36 -1.46 -7.30 -1.78
N SER A 37 -1.86 -8.20 -2.68
CA SER A 37 -3.28 -8.43 -3.00
C SER A 37 -4.03 -9.02 -1.80
N GLN A 38 -3.45 -10.05 -1.17
CA GLN A 38 -3.95 -10.66 0.05
C GLN A 38 -4.00 -9.65 1.19
N PHE A 39 -2.94 -8.88 1.41
CA PHE A 39 -2.93 -7.85 2.44
C PHE A 39 -4.06 -6.82 2.26
N MET A 40 -4.20 -6.26 1.06
CA MET A 40 -5.28 -5.31 0.76
C MET A 40 -6.68 -5.94 0.88
N HIS A 41 -6.80 -7.23 0.54
CA HIS A 41 -8.04 -7.97 0.72
C HIS A 41 -8.37 -8.14 2.21
N GLY A 42 -7.38 -8.55 3.02
CA GLY A 42 -7.52 -8.69 4.47
C GLY A 42 -7.93 -7.38 5.14
N LEU A 43 -7.29 -6.26 4.77
CA LEU A 43 -7.69 -4.94 5.27
C LEU A 43 -9.14 -4.58 4.92
N LYS A 44 -9.59 -4.93 3.71
CA LYS A 44 -10.99 -4.72 3.29
C LYS A 44 -11.96 -5.58 4.10
N LEU A 45 -11.60 -6.84 4.39
CA LEU A 45 -12.40 -7.74 5.24
C LEU A 45 -12.47 -7.24 6.69
N SER A 46 -11.37 -6.66 7.20
CA SER A 46 -11.31 -6.01 8.50
C SER A 46 -12.01 -4.65 8.56
N ASN A 47 -12.60 -4.18 7.45
CA ASN A 47 -13.23 -2.86 7.32
C ASN A 47 -12.28 -1.68 7.61
N ILE A 48 -10.98 -1.86 7.34
CA ILE A 48 -9.93 -0.85 7.56
C ILE A 48 -9.69 -0.09 6.25
N GLU A 49 -10.18 1.15 6.19
CA GLU A 49 -10.04 2.02 5.02
C GLU A 49 -8.84 2.97 5.13
N ILE A 50 -7.64 2.44 4.90
CA ILE A 50 -6.42 3.26 4.85
C ILE A 50 -5.91 3.39 3.41
N ASN A 51 -5.52 4.62 3.03
CA ASN A 51 -4.97 4.87 1.71
C ASN A 51 -3.52 4.33 1.57
N ARG A 52 -3.11 4.07 0.33
CA ARG A 52 -1.78 3.49 0.02
C ARG A 52 -0.61 4.42 0.36
N LYS A 53 -0.83 5.74 0.35
CA LYS A 53 0.20 6.71 0.72
C LYS A 53 0.54 6.56 2.19
N ALA A 54 -0.48 6.55 3.06
CA ALA A 54 -0.34 6.39 4.49
C ALA A 54 0.22 5.01 4.85
N LEU A 55 -0.29 3.93 4.23
CA LEU A 55 0.26 2.58 4.42
C LEU A 55 1.74 2.50 4.04
N SER A 56 2.13 3.08 2.90
CA SER A 56 3.53 3.10 2.49
C SER A 56 4.41 3.94 3.40
N ASN A 57 3.88 4.99 4.02
CA ASN A 57 4.65 5.83 4.95
C ASN A 57 4.82 5.12 6.29
N MET A 58 3.74 4.54 6.80
CA MET A 58 3.71 3.75 8.03
C MET A 58 4.67 2.55 7.94
N ALA A 59 4.72 1.87 6.78
CA ALA A 59 5.67 0.78 6.56
C ALA A 59 7.14 1.21 6.68
N ILE A 60 7.47 2.50 6.51
CA ILE A 60 8.83 3.03 6.60
C ILE A 60 9.11 3.64 7.98
N GLU A 61 8.18 4.46 8.49
CA GLU A 61 8.37 5.23 9.72
C GLU A 61 8.08 4.41 10.98
N ASP A 62 7.13 3.48 10.91
CA ASP A 62 6.70 2.67 12.05
C ASP A 62 6.37 1.23 11.65
N ALA A 63 7.42 0.40 11.64
CA ALA A 63 7.30 -1.03 11.42
C ALA A 63 6.43 -1.73 12.48
N THR A 64 6.34 -1.23 13.71
CA THR A 64 5.57 -1.90 14.78
C THR A 64 4.08 -1.82 14.53
N THR A 65 3.56 -0.62 14.25
CA THR A 65 2.15 -0.41 13.90
C THR A 65 1.80 -1.11 12.59
N PHE A 66 2.71 -1.08 11.59
CA PHE A 66 2.48 -1.80 10.33
C PHE A 66 2.35 -3.31 10.55
N ASN A 67 3.21 -3.92 11.37
CA ASN A 67 3.14 -5.34 11.69
C ASN A 67 1.83 -5.73 12.40
N ALA A 68 1.30 -4.86 13.26
CA ALA A 68 0.00 -5.08 13.90
C ALA A 68 -1.14 -5.12 12.86
N LEU A 69 -1.12 -4.23 11.87
CA LEU A 69 -2.08 -4.25 10.75
C LEU A 69 -1.94 -5.51 9.89
N VAL A 70 -0.71 -5.95 9.63
CA VAL A 70 -0.45 -7.20 8.90
C VAL A 70 -1.02 -8.40 9.67
N ALA A 71 -0.85 -8.44 10.99
CA ALA A 71 -1.44 -9.48 11.82
C ALA A 71 -2.97 -9.49 11.76
N GLN A 72 -3.62 -8.32 11.86
CA GLN A 72 -5.07 -8.21 11.69
C GLN A 72 -5.53 -8.68 10.31
N ALA A 73 -4.83 -8.29 9.25
CA ALA A 73 -5.14 -8.72 7.89
C ALA A 73 -5.01 -10.24 7.72
N LYS A 74 -4.00 -10.88 8.35
CA LYS A 74 -3.87 -12.35 8.36
C LYS A 74 -5.05 -13.04 9.05
N VAL A 75 -5.47 -12.53 10.20
CA VAL A 75 -6.63 -13.08 10.94
C VAL A 75 -7.91 -12.97 10.10
N ALA A 76 -8.12 -11.83 9.43
CA ALA A 76 -9.30 -11.62 8.60
C ALA A 76 -9.32 -12.49 7.32
N LEU A 77 -8.15 -12.87 6.80
CA LEU A 77 -8.04 -13.79 5.65
C LEU A 77 -8.28 -15.26 6.01
N ALA A 78 -8.01 -15.64 7.26
CA ALA A 78 -8.20 -17.01 7.75
C ALA A 78 -9.66 -17.29 8.17
N LYS A 79 -10.50 -16.25 8.20
CA LYS A 79 -11.91 -16.32 8.56
C LYS A 79 -12.79 -16.46 7.32
#